data_AF-A0A539CY14-F1
#
_entry.id   AF-A0A539CY14-F1
#
_cell.length_a   1.000
_cell.length_b   1.000
_cell.length_c   1.000
_cell.angle_alpha   90.00
_cell.angle_beta   90.00
_cell.angle_gamma   90.00
#
_symmetry.space_group_name_H-M   'P 1'
#
loop_
_entity.id
_entity.type
_entity.pdbx_description
1 polymer ?
#
loop_
_entity_poly.entity_id
_entity_poly.type
_entity_poly.pdbx_seq_one_letter_code
_entity_poly.pdbx_strand_id
1 'polypeptide(L)'
;MFDMACQENGIEHRLTKPNHPRTNGQVERMNRTLKEATVKRYYYESHPQLRAHLAAFIAAYNFAKRLKTLRGLTPYQYICRIWTKKPQFFRINPEQHKLGLYS
;
A
#
# COMPACT_ATOMS: atom_id res chain seq x y z
N MET A 1 -17.43 7.35 13.95
CA MET A 1 -17.17 5.89 14.00
C MET A 1 -15.69 5.56 13.76
N PHE A 2 -15.01 6.20 12.79
CA PHE A 2 -13.58 5.97 12.55
C PHE A 2 -12.67 6.45 13.69
N ASP A 3 -12.92 7.61 14.29
CA ASP A 3 -12.11 8.13 15.41
C ASP A 3 -12.14 7.18 16.63
N MET A 4 -13.30 6.58 16.91
CA MET A 4 -13.45 5.59 17.98
C MET A 4 -12.60 4.35 17.70
N ALA A 5 -12.64 3.82 16.46
CA ALA A 5 -11.80 2.68 16.08
C ALA A 5 -10.30 3.01 16.17
N CYS A 6 -9.89 4.23 15.78
CA CYS A 6 -8.52 4.69 15.96
C CYS A 6 -8.12 4.72 17.43
N GLN A 7 -8.99 5.24 18.30
CA GLN A 7 -8.76 5.29 19.75
C GLN A 7 -8.63 3.88 20.35
N GLU A 8 -9.54 2.96 20.02
CA GLU A 8 -9.51 1.56 20.47
C GLU A 8 -8.21 0.85 20.07
N ASN A 9 -7.63 1.22 18.92
CA ASN A 9 -6.38 0.63 18.42
C ASN A 9 -5.13 1.45 18.79
N GLY A 10 -5.26 2.48 19.64
CA GLY A 10 -4.15 3.38 20.01
C GLY A 10 -3.48 4.04 18.79
N ILE A 11 -4.27 4.37 17.76
CA ILE A 11 -3.82 5.03 16.54
C ILE A 11 -4.15 6.52 16.66
N GLU A 12 -3.13 7.36 16.56
CA GLU A 12 -3.34 8.80 16.48
C GLU A 12 -3.90 9.18 15.12
N HIS A 13 -5.14 9.67 15.09
CA HIS A 13 -5.77 10.14 13.86
C HIS A 13 -5.42 11.62 13.60
N ARG A 14 -4.63 11.87 12.55
CA ARG A 14 -4.23 13.22 12.15
C ARG A 14 -4.89 13.60 10.83
N LEU A 15 -5.56 14.75 10.80
CA LEU A 15 -6.11 15.35 9.59
C LEU A 15 -5.14 16.35 8.96
N THR A 16 -5.16 16.43 7.63
CA THR A 16 -4.40 17.44 6.90
C THR A 16 -5.01 18.82 7.14
N LYS A 17 -4.18 19.86 7.22
CA LYS A 17 -4.69 21.24 7.26
C LYS A 17 -5.49 21.55 5.99
N PRO A 18 -6.62 22.28 6.10
CA PRO A 18 -7.34 22.79 4.94
C PRO A 18 -6.39 23.53 3.98
N ASN A 19 -6.64 23.39 2.68
CA ASN A 19 -5.86 24.03 1.61
C ASN A 19 -4.37 23.63 1.55
N HIS A 20 -3.98 22.47 2.12
CA HIS A 20 -2.60 21.98 2.08
C HIS A 20 -2.44 20.59 1.41
N PRO A 21 -2.76 20.47 0.10
CA PRO A 21 -2.88 19.18 -0.61
C PRO A 21 -1.58 18.37 -0.64
N ARG A 22 -0.42 19.02 -0.52
CA ARG A 22 0.90 18.36 -0.55
C ARG A 22 1.07 17.25 0.49
N THR A 23 0.38 17.35 1.63
CA THR A 23 0.45 16.36 2.71
C THR A 23 -0.21 15.02 2.33
N ASN A 24 -1.12 15.04 1.36
CA ASN A 24 -1.81 13.87 0.83
C ASN A 24 -1.20 13.36 -0.50
N GLY A 25 -0.12 13.99 -0.97
CA GLY A 25 0.42 13.74 -2.32
C GLY A 25 0.92 12.32 -2.56
N GLN A 26 1.35 11.59 -1.53
CA GLN A 26 1.81 10.20 -1.67
C GLN A 26 0.65 9.26 -2.02
N VAL A 27 -0.48 9.34 -1.30
CA VAL A 27 -1.65 8.51 -1.60
C VAL A 27 -2.28 8.92 -2.92
N GLU A 28 -2.29 10.21 -3.26
CA GLU A 28 -2.77 10.70 -4.56
C GLU A 28 -1.92 10.18 -5.73
N ARG A 29 -0.59 10.14 -5.57
CA ARG A 29 0.32 9.55 -6.56
C ARG A 29 0.08 8.05 -6.72
N MET A 30 -0.12 7.33 -5.63
CA MET A 30 -0.42 5.89 -5.69
C MET A 30 -1.78 5.63 -6.35
N ASN A 31 -2.81 6.40 -6.00
CA ASN A 31 -4.13 6.32 -6.61
C ASN A 31 -4.09 6.58 -8.11
N ARG A 32 -3.27 7.53 -8.55
CA ARG A 32 -3.04 7.78 -9.98
C ARG A 32 -2.39 6.58 -10.67
N THR A 33 -1.35 6.01 -10.07
CA THR A 33 -0.66 4.81 -10.56
C THR A 33 -1.62 3.62 -10.72
N LEU A 34 -2.46 3.39 -9.70
CA LEU A 34 -3.50 2.35 -9.74
C LEU A 34 -4.48 2.59 -10.88
N LYS A 35 -5.01 3.81 -11.01
CA LYS A 35 -5.98 4.16 -12.05
C LYS A 35 -5.40 4.00 -13.45
N GLU A 36 -4.16 4.43 -13.67
CA GLU A 36 -3.45 4.30 -14.95
C GLU A 36 -3.18 2.84 -15.33
N ALA A 37 -2.89 1.99 -14.36
CA ALA A 37 -2.68 0.57 -14.61
C ALA A 37 -3.97 -0.24 -14.77
N THR A 38 -5.11 0.26 -14.28
CA THR A 38 -6.38 -0.48 -14.23
C THR A 38 -7.49 0.23 -15.01
N VAL A 39 -8.34 1.00 -14.34
CA VAL A 39 -9.59 1.57 -14.87
C VAL A 39 -9.42 2.50 -16.07
N LYS A 40 -8.23 3.06 -16.31
CA LYS A 40 -7.96 3.86 -17.53
C LYS A 40 -7.60 3.01 -18.75
N ARG A 41 -7.19 1.75 -18.56
CA ARG A 41 -6.67 0.88 -19.64
C ARG A 41 -7.61 -0.29 -19.95
N TYR A 42 -8.46 -0.67 -19.02
CA TYR A 42 -9.35 -1.82 -19.14
C TYR A 42 -10.78 -1.42 -18.79
N TYR A 43 -11.72 -1.96 -19.56
CA TYR A 43 -13.14 -1.96 -19.22
C TYR A 43 -13.44 -3.17 -18.33
N TYR A 44 -14.37 -3.00 -17.39
CA TYR A 44 -14.84 -4.07 -16.51
C TYR A 44 -16.36 -4.18 -16.62
N GLU A 45 -16.84 -5.40 -16.84
CA GLU A 45 -18.28 -5.68 -16.89
C GLU A 45 -18.89 -5.75 -15.49
N SER A 46 -18.07 -6.03 -14.47
CA SER A 46 -18.53 -6.20 -13.10
C SER A 46 -17.51 -5.77 -12.06
N HIS A 47 -18.00 -5.41 -10.87
CA HIS A 47 -17.16 -5.07 -9.72
C HIS A 47 -16.23 -6.21 -9.26
N PRO A 48 -16.65 -7.49 -9.24
CA PRO A 48 -15.76 -8.60 -8.94
C PRO A 48 -14.53 -8.67 -9.87
N GLN A 49 -14.70 -8.43 -11.16
CA GLN A 49 -13.60 -8.42 -12.13
C GLN A 49 -12.59 -7.30 -11.80
N LEU A 50 -13.08 -6.09 -11.52
CA LEU A 50 -12.24 -4.97 -11.08
C LEU A 50 -11.50 -5.31 -9.78
N ARG A 51 -12.18 -5.92 -8.80
CA ARG A 51 -11.56 -6.31 -7.52
C ARG A 51 -10.45 -7.33 -7.71
N ALA A 52 -10.67 -8.34 -8.56
CA ALA A 52 -9.66 -9.35 -8.87
C ALA A 52 -8.43 -8.73 -9.54
N HIS A 53 -8.63 -7.84 -10.52
CA HIS A 53 -7.52 -7.17 -11.19
C HIS A 53 -6.76 -6.21 -10.26
N LEU A 54 -7.47 -5.45 -9.41
CA LEU A 54 -6.83 -4.60 -8.39
C LEU A 54 -5.98 -5.42 -7.43
N ALA A 55 -6.48 -6.56 -6.95
CA ALA A 55 -5.73 -7.45 -6.07
C ALA A 55 -4.47 -7.99 -6.75
N ALA A 56 -4.58 -8.45 -8.01
CA ALA A 56 -3.44 -8.90 -8.80
C ALA A 56 -2.40 -7.79 -9.01
N PHE A 57 -2.85 -6.57 -9.33
CA PHE A 57 -1.96 -5.42 -9.49
C PHE A 57 -1.23 -5.07 -8.19
N ILE A 58 -1.94 -5.01 -7.06
CA ILE A 58 -1.34 -4.71 -5.75
C ILE A 58 -0.32 -5.78 -5.36
N ALA A 59 -0.63 -7.06 -5.58
CA ALA A 59 0.31 -8.15 -5.35
C ALA A 59 1.56 -8.01 -6.22
N ALA A 60 1.40 -7.82 -7.53
CA ALA A 60 2.53 -7.62 -8.43
C ALA A 60 3.36 -6.37 -8.03
N TYR A 61 2.71 -5.27 -7.67
CA TYR A 61 3.39 -4.04 -7.26
C TYR A 61 4.19 -4.24 -5.98
N ASN A 62 3.62 -4.87 -4.96
CA ASN A 62 4.28 -5.03 -3.66
C ASN A 62 5.39 -6.08 -3.69
N PHE A 63 5.23 -7.16 -4.46
CA PHE A 63 6.09 -8.34 -4.36
C PHE A 63 6.96 -8.60 -5.59
N ALA A 64 6.58 -8.15 -6.79
CA ALA A 64 7.34 -8.41 -8.02
C ALA A 64 7.97 -7.13 -8.62
N LYS A 65 7.33 -5.97 -8.48
CA LYS A 65 7.81 -4.71 -9.06
C LYS A 65 9.01 -4.17 -8.28
N ARG A 66 10.19 -4.18 -8.91
CA ARG A 66 11.39 -3.53 -8.38
C ARG A 66 11.38 -2.05 -8.71
N LEU A 67 11.54 -1.19 -7.70
CA LEU A 67 11.46 0.27 -7.85
C LEU A 67 12.84 0.91 -7.77
N LYS A 68 13.18 1.75 -8.76
CA LYS A 68 14.46 2.48 -8.79
C LYS A 68 14.65 3.36 -7.56
N THR A 69 13.59 4.01 -7.10
CA THR A 69 13.58 4.85 -5.88
C THR A 69 13.89 4.05 -4.62
N LEU A 70 13.62 2.75 -4.61
CA LEU A 70 13.95 1.83 -3.52
C LEU A 70 15.27 1.07 -3.77
N ARG A 71 16.14 1.62 -4.63
CA ARG A 71 17.41 1.00 -5.03
C ARG A 71 17.25 -0.41 -5.62
N GLY A 72 16.18 -0.60 -6.40
CA GLY A 72 15.88 -1.88 -7.05
C GLY A 72 15.25 -2.92 -6.12
N LEU A 73 14.82 -2.55 -4.91
CA LEU A 73 14.01 -3.42 -4.06
C LEU A 73 12.53 -3.37 -4.47
N THR A 74 11.81 -4.44 -4.20
CA THR A 74 10.34 -4.40 -4.18
C THR A 74 9.87 -3.66 -2.92
N PRO A 75 8.64 -3.09 -2.92
CA PRO A 75 8.07 -2.49 -1.71
C PRO A 75 8.12 -3.42 -0.50
N TYR A 76 7.78 -4.71 -0.68
CA TYR A 76 7.84 -5.70 0.38
C TYR A 76 9.26 -5.88 0.95
N GLN A 77 10.25 -6.08 0.07
CA GLN A 77 11.65 -6.22 0.48
C GLN A 77 12.15 -4.97 1.21
N TYR A 78 11.75 -3.79 0.74
CA TYR A 78 12.09 -2.53 1.39
C TYR A 78 11.50 -2.45 2.80
N ILE A 79 10.22 -2.80 2.98
CA ILE A 79 9.58 -2.84 4.31
C ILE A 79 10.29 -3.81 5.25
N CYS A 80 10.62 -5.02 4.80
CA CYS A 80 11.38 -5.99 5.60
C CYS A 80 12.74 -5.42 6.02
N ARG A 81 13.45 -4.74 5.10
CA ARG A 81 14.72 -4.08 5.40
C ARG A 81 14.58 -2.95 6.42
N ILE A 82 13.51 -2.16 6.36
CA ILE A 82 13.25 -1.11 7.35
C ILE A 82 12.92 -1.73 8.71
N TRP A 83 12.15 -2.82 8.73
CA TRP A 83 11.85 -3.58 9.96
C TRP A 83 13.13 -4.08 10.64
N THR A 84 14.06 -4.71 9.92
CA THR A 84 15.34 -5.15 10.50
C THR A 84 16.15 -3.99 11.11
N LYS A 85 16.07 -2.80 10.52
CA LYS A 85 16.81 -1.62 11.00
C LYS A 85 16.13 -0.88 12.14
N LYS A 86 14.80 -0.87 12.16
CA LYS A 86 13.98 -0.06 13.05
C LYS A 86 12.71 -0.81 13.46
N PRO A 87 12.84 -1.94 14.18
CA PRO A 87 11.71 -2.81 14.50
C PRO A 87 10.66 -2.12 15.40
N GLN A 88 11.07 -1.12 16.20
CA GLN A 88 10.19 -0.37 17.11
C GLN A 88 9.06 0.41 16.40
N PHE A 89 9.18 0.66 15.10
CA PHE A 89 8.14 1.33 14.32
C PHE A 89 7.07 0.37 13.78
N PHE A 90 7.17 -0.92 14.07
CA PHE A 90 6.27 -1.94 13.56
C PHE A 90 5.59 -2.66 14.72
N ARG A 91 4.26 -2.78 14.64
CA ARG A 91 3.47 -3.60 15.58
C ARG A 91 3.56 -5.10 15.25
N ILE A 92 3.90 -5.42 14.00
CA ILE A 92 3.77 -6.76 13.42
C ILE A 92 5.01 -7.04 12.56
N ASN A 93 5.56 -8.26 12.60
CA ASN A 93 6.66 -8.67 11.73
C ASN A 93 6.17 -8.79 10.28
N PRO A 94 6.67 -7.99 9.32
CA PRO A 94 6.22 -8.04 7.93
C PRO A 94 6.51 -9.37 7.21
N GLU A 95 7.38 -10.22 7.74
CA GLU A 95 7.68 -11.53 7.17
C GLU A 95 6.46 -12.47 7.14
N GLN A 96 5.45 -12.22 7.97
CA GLN A 96 4.20 -13.00 7.94
C GLN A 96 3.30 -12.67 6.74
N HIS A 97 3.56 -11.56 6.04
CA HIS A 97 2.79 -11.14 4.87
C HIS A 97 3.43 -11.60 3.55
N LYS A 98 4.27 -12.64 3.56
CA LYS A 98 4.73 -13.28 2.32
C LYS A 98 3.49 -13.74 1.54
N LEU A 99 3.46 -13.49 0.23
CA LEU A 99 2.56 -14.25 -0.64
C LEU A 99 2.81 -15.73 -0.34
N GLY A 100 1.77 -16.48 0.04
CA GLY A 100 1.81 -17.91 0.34
C GLY A 100 2.17 -18.80 -0.86
N LEU A 101 3.00 -18.31 -1.77
CA LEU A 101 3.57 -19.05 -2.90
C LEU A 101 4.70 -20.01 -2.44
N TYR A 102 4.97 -20.08 -1.13
CA TYR A 102 5.85 -21.05 -0.50
C TYR A 102 5.28 -21.44 0.87
N SER A 103 4.24 -22.27 0.85
CA SER A 103 3.78 -23.09 1.97
C SER A 103 3.48 -24.47 1.44
#